data_AF-A0A3N5YJF4-F1
#
_entry.id   AF-A0A3N5YJF4-F1
#
_cell.length_a   1.000
_cell.length_b   1.000
_cell.length_c   1.000
_cell.angle_alpha   90.00
_cell.angle_beta   90.00
_cell.angle_gamma   90.00
#
_symmetry.space_group_name_H-M   'P 1'
#
loop_
_entity.id
_entity.type
_entity.pdbx_description
1 polymer ?
#
loop_
_entity_poly.entity_id
_entity_poly.type
_entity_poly.pdbx_seq_one_letter_code
_entity_poly.pdbx_strand_id
1 'polypeptide(L)'
;MKRLRQLVAGLGNVYFSLKSERHSYYQALLSLGDRRVAPVIEAAALNGGQWRAAAAEAGVDPDWYVLRDRSNDPLLPWHAIEGGVSEAFFRSEFARGLDAGITPR
;
A
#
# COMPACT_ATOMS: atom_id res chain seq x y z
N MET A 1 0.65 17.89 12.11
CA MET A 1 0.06 18.18 10.78
C MET A 1 -0.18 19.67 10.46
N LYS A 2 -0.41 20.56 11.44
CA LYS A 2 -0.63 22.02 11.21
C LYS A 2 0.56 22.74 10.56
N ARG A 3 1.78 22.30 10.90
CA ARG A 3 3.05 22.88 10.44
C ARG A 3 3.30 22.72 8.93
N LEU A 4 3.05 21.55 8.35
CA LEU A 4 3.24 21.32 6.90
C LEU A 4 2.31 22.20 6.06
N ARG A 5 1.05 22.34 6.49
CA ARG A 5 0.08 23.22 5.83
C ARG A 5 0.50 24.69 5.91
N GLN A 6 1.06 25.13 7.04
CA GLN A 6 1.58 26.50 7.19
C GLN A 6 2.74 26.80 6.25
N LEU A 7 3.66 25.85 6.05
CA LEU A 7 4.84 26.06 5.20
C LEU A 7 4.48 26.23 3.72
N VAL A 8 3.41 25.60 3.25
CA VAL A 8 2.98 25.66 1.84
C VAL A 8 1.89 26.70 1.57
N ALA A 9 1.36 27.36 2.61
CA ALA A 9 0.24 28.29 2.49
C ALA A 9 0.55 29.57 1.71
N GLY A 10 1.81 29.98 1.65
CA GLY A 10 2.26 31.19 0.93
C GLY A 10 2.59 30.96 -0.56
N LEU A 11 2.53 29.72 -1.04
CA LEU A 11 2.87 29.39 -2.42
C LEU A 11 1.61 29.47 -3.30
N GLY A 12 1.64 30.39 -4.27
CA GLY A 12 0.56 30.51 -5.25
C GLY A 12 0.39 29.23 -6.07
N ASN A 13 -0.86 28.85 -6.37
CA ASN A 13 -1.23 27.67 -7.15
C ASN A 13 -0.75 26.31 -6.56
N VAL A 14 -0.50 26.23 -5.24
CA VAL A 14 -0.15 24.97 -4.56
C VAL A 14 -1.32 24.47 -3.72
N TYR A 15 -1.76 23.24 -3.98
CA TYR A 15 -2.83 22.56 -3.25
C TYR A 15 -2.26 21.45 -2.37
N PHE A 16 -2.56 21.48 -1.08
CA PHE A 16 -2.08 20.49 -0.12
C PHE A 16 -3.16 19.47 0.23
N SER A 17 -2.97 18.24 -0.24
CA SER A 17 -3.80 17.07 0.07
C SER A 17 -3.03 16.09 0.95
N LEU A 18 -3.66 15.65 2.03
CA LEU A 18 -3.16 14.57 2.89
C LEU A 18 -4.07 13.37 2.72
N LYS A 19 -3.49 12.21 2.41
CA LYS A 19 -4.23 10.95 2.45
C LYS A 19 -4.29 10.42 3.88
N SER A 20 -5.39 9.74 4.20
CA SER A 20 -5.56 9.06 5.48
C SER A 20 -4.63 7.86 5.56
N GLU A 21 -3.87 7.75 6.65
CA GLU A 21 -3.03 6.59 6.95
C GLU A 21 -3.83 5.28 6.91
N ARG A 22 -5.05 5.29 7.48
CA ARG A 22 -5.96 4.14 7.43
C ARG A 22 -6.28 3.71 6.00
N HIS A 23 -6.51 4.67 5.10
CA HIS A 23 -6.76 4.35 3.69
C HIS A 23 -5.51 3.83 3.00
N SER A 24 -4.34 4.43 3.26
CA SER A 24 -3.06 3.94 2.73
C SER A 24 -2.76 2.51 3.18
N TYR A 25 -3.05 2.18 4.44
CA TYR A 25 -2.85 0.85 5.00
C TYR A 25 -3.69 -0.21 4.28
N TYR A 26 -5.00 0.03 4.10
CA TYR A 26 -5.84 -0.94 3.38
C TYR A 26 -5.59 -0.94 1.88
N GLN A 27 -5.17 0.19 1.30
CA GLN A 27 -4.69 0.20 -0.08
C GLN A 27 -3.46 -0.71 -0.23
N ALA A 28 -2.53 -0.69 0.73
CA ALA A 28 -1.38 -1.59 0.75
C ALA A 28 -1.83 -3.06 0.89
N LEU A 29 -2.77 -3.36 1.80
CA LEU A 29 -3.34 -4.71 1.93
C LEU A 29 -3.90 -5.23 0.60
N LEU A 30 -4.67 -4.41 -0.11
CA LEU A 30 -5.28 -4.80 -1.39
C LEU A 30 -4.24 -4.95 -2.51
N SER A 31 -3.14 -4.18 -2.45
CA SER A 31 -2.08 -4.25 -3.46
C SER A 31 -1.12 -5.43 -3.22
N LEU A 32 -0.94 -5.83 -1.97
CA LEU A 32 0.02 -6.86 -1.55
C LEU A 32 -0.65 -8.22 -1.22
N GLY A 33 -1.97 -8.22 -1.13
CA GLY A 33 -2.79 -9.38 -0.79
C GLY A 33 -2.85 -10.41 -1.91
N ASP A 34 -3.15 -11.65 -1.53
CA ASP A 34 -3.52 -12.71 -2.48
C ASP A 34 -4.97 -13.16 -2.24
N ARG A 35 -5.39 -14.26 -2.87
CA ARG A 35 -6.74 -14.83 -2.74
C ARG A 35 -7.22 -15.01 -1.29
N ARG A 36 -6.31 -15.15 -0.32
CA ARG A 36 -6.65 -15.26 1.11
C ARG A 36 -7.25 -13.97 1.67
N VAL A 37 -7.07 -12.83 1.01
CA VAL A 37 -7.68 -11.54 1.38
C VAL A 37 -9.11 -11.42 0.84
N ALA A 38 -9.56 -12.29 -0.06
CA ALA A 38 -10.90 -12.22 -0.64
C ALA A 38 -12.05 -12.18 0.41
N PRO A 39 -12.04 -13.00 1.48
CA PRO A 39 -13.08 -12.93 2.52
C PRO A 39 -13.10 -11.58 3.26
N VAL A 40 -11.94 -10.91 3.40
CA VAL A 40 -11.86 -9.56 3.99
C VAL A 40 -12.57 -8.54 3.11
N ILE A 41 -12.40 -8.65 1.78
CA ILE A 41 -13.02 -7.73 0.81
C ILE A 41 -14.53 -7.89 0.84
N GLU A 42 -15.02 -9.13 0.86
CA GLU A 42 -16.45 -9.44 0.95
C GLU A 42 -17.07 -8.91 2.26
N ALA A 43 -16.45 -9.22 3.41
CA ALA A 43 -16.92 -8.72 4.69
C ALA A 43 -16.89 -7.18 4.78
N ALA A 44 -15.84 -6.54 4.23
CA ALA A 44 -15.75 -5.09 4.18
C ALA A 44 -16.83 -4.46 3.29
N ALA A 45 -17.18 -5.10 2.18
CA ALA A 45 -18.27 -4.63 1.32
C ALA A 45 -19.63 -4.70 2.03
N LEU A 46 -19.89 -5.78 2.78
CA LEU A 46 -21.14 -5.98 3.51
C LEU A 46 -21.27 -5.08 4.75
N ASN A 47 -20.17 -4.76 5.43
CA ASN A 47 -20.18 -3.99 6.68
C ASN A 47 -19.93 -2.47 6.50
N GLY A 48 -19.97 -1.97 5.26
CA GLY A 48 -19.82 -0.54 4.96
C GLY A 48 -18.38 -0.01 5.03
N GLY A 49 -17.39 -0.85 4.71
CA GLY A 49 -15.98 -0.45 4.62
C GLY A 49 -15.25 -0.45 5.97
N GLN A 50 -15.75 -1.21 6.95
CA GLN A 50 -15.09 -1.39 8.24
C GLN A 50 -14.02 -2.49 8.15
N TRP A 51 -12.95 -2.18 7.41
CA TRP A 51 -11.87 -3.09 7.08
C TRP A 51 -11.21 -3.79 8.28
N ARG A 52 -11.08 -3.13 9.44
CA ARG A 52 -10.50 -3.76 10.64
C ARG A 52 -11.40 -4.87 11.18
N ALA A 53 -12.71 -4.62 11.20
CA ALA A 53 -13.70 -5.62 11.63
C ALA A 53 -13.78 -6.76 10.61
N ALA A 54 -13.78 -6.44 9.32
CA ALA A 54 -13.77 -7.41 8.24
C ALA A 54 -12.54 -8.34 8.29
N ALA A 55 -11.35 -7.81 8.56
CA ALA A 55 -10.13 -8.60 8.69
C ALA A 55 -10.20 -9.56 9.89
N ALA A 56 -10.71 -9.07 11.03
CA ALA A 56 -10.90 -9.90 12.23
C ALA A 56 -11.93 -11.01 12.00
N GLU A 57 -13.07 -10.70 11.36
CA GLU A 57 -14.11 -11.67 11.00
C GLU A 57 -13.59 -12.74 10.05
N ALA A 58 -12.81 -12.34 9.05
CA ALA A 58 -12.19 -13.25 8.08
C ALA A 58 -11.00 -14.04 8.65
N GLY A 59 -10.54 -13.75 9.87
CA GLY A 59 -9.36 -14.38 10.46
C GLY A 59 -8.06 -14.08 9.71
N VAL A 60 -7.99 -12.94 9.00
CA VAL A 60 -6.82 -12.52 8.23
C VAL A 60 -6.09 -11.44 8.99
N ASP A 61 -4.80 -11.66 9.25
CA ASP A 61 -3.91 -10.63 9.79
C ASP A 61 -3.40 -9.72 8.67
N PRO A 62 -3.80 -8.43 8.61
CA PRO A 62 -3.33 -7.52 7.57
C PRO A 62 -1.88 -7.11 7.77
N ASP A 63 -1.32 -7.13 8.99
CA ASP A 63 0.08 -6.74 9.25
C ASP A 63 1.03 -7.74 8.61
N TRP A 64 0.66 -9.04 8.61
CA TRP A 64 1.39 -10.06 7.86
C TRP A 64 1.56 -9.70 6.39
N TYR A 65 0.58 -9.04 5.77
CA TYR A 65 0.73 -8.53 4.40
C TYR A 65 1.44 -7.18 4.38
N VAL A 66 1.00 -6.19 5.13
CA VAL A 66 1.45 -4.81 4.94
C VAL A 66 2.89 -4.59 5.42
N LEU A 67 3.29 -5.26 6.49
CA LEU A 67 4.53 -4.94 7.22
C LEU A 67 5.62 -6.01 7.14
N ARG A 68 5.36 -7.17 6.53
CA ARG A 68 6.39 -8.22 6.45
C ARG A 68 7.53 -7.83 5.50
N ASP A 69 8.73 -8.25 5.87
CA ASP A 69 9.89 -8.23 4.98
C ASP A 69 9.66 -9.17 3.79
N ARG A 70 10.01 -8.69 2.60
CA ARG A 70 9.89 -9.37 1.30
C ARG A 70 11.20 -9.42 0.55
N SER A 71 12.31 -9.01 1.17
CA SER A 71 13.62 -8.94 0.53
C SER A 71 14.07 -10.28 -0.05
N ASN A 72 13.61 -11.38 0.56
CA ASN A 72 13.94 -12.75 0.15
C ASN A 72 12.76 -13.50 -0.49
N ASP A 73 11.68 -12.81 -0.84
CA ASP A 73 10.57 -13.47 -1.51
C ASP A 73 11.00 -13.95 -2.90
N PRO A 74 10.71 -15.22 -3.26
CA PRO A 74 11.02 -15.73 -4.59
C PRO A 74 10.20 -15.03 -5.68
N LEU A 75 8.99 -14.58 -5.34
CA LEU A 75 8.08 -13.85 -6.23
C LEU A 75 7.55 -12.60 -5.53
N LEU A 76 7.57 -11.46 -6.21
CA LEU A 76 6.94 -10.24 -5.71
C LEU A 76 5.43 -10.24 -6.03
N PRO A 77 4.59 -9.55 -5.24
CA PRO A 77 3.14 -9.49 -5.47
C PRO A 77 2.74 -9.04 -6.89
N TRP A 78 3.59 -8.24 -7.54
CA TRP A 78 3.37 -7.67 -8.87
C TRP A 78 3.74 -8.59 -10.02
N HIS A 79 4.39 -9.75 -9.75
CA HIS A 79 4.79 -10.70 -10.80
C HIS A 79 3.59 -11.28 -11.58
N ALA A 80 2.39 -11.26 -11.00
CA ALA A 80 1.18 -11.70 -11.67
C ALA A 80 0.65 -10.70 -12.73
N ILE A 81 1.24 -9.49 -12.82
CA ILE A 81 0.79 -8.43 -13.73
C ILE A 81 1.67 -8.46 -14.98
N GLU A 82 1.09 -8.84 -16.11
CA GLU A 82 1.76 -8.72 -17.43
C GLU A 82 1.78 -7.26 -17.88
N GLY A 83 2.82 -6.52 -17.49
CA GLY A 83 2.97 -5.08 -17.76
C GLY A 83 4.11 -4.70 -18.71
N GLY A 84 4.81 -5.67 -19.31
CA GLY A 84 6.01 -5.42 -20.13
C GLY A 84 7.24 -4.94 -19.34
N VAL A 85 7.16 -4.95 -18.01
CA VAL A 85 8.23 -4.56 -17.10
C VAL A 85 8.98 -5.80 -16.64
N SER A 86 10.32 -5.78 -16.69
CA SER A 86 11.12 -6.94 -16.29
C SER A 86 11.12 -7.16 -14.78
N GLU A 87 11.28 -8.41 -14.33
CA GLU A 87 11.47 -8.74 -12.91
C GLU A 87 12.64 -7.97 -12.29
N ALA A 88 13.73 -7.81 -13.03
CA ALA A 88 14.90 -7.04 -12.60
C ALA A 88 14.53 -5.59 -12.24
N PHE A 89 13.64 -4.97 -13.01
CA PHE A 89 13.14 -3.62 -12.72
C PHE A 89 12.32 -3.59 -11.43
N PHE A 90 11.42 -4.55 -11.19
CA PHE A 90 10.67 -4.59 -9.94
C PHE A 90 11.56 -4.78 -8.71
N ARG A 91 12.60 -5.61 -8.83
CA ARG A 91 13.59 -5.78 -7.76
C ARG A 91 14.41 -4.52 -7.52
N SER A 92 14.79 -3.78 -8.58
CA SER A 92 15.51 -2.52 -8.43
C SER A 92 14.64 -1.43 -7.80
N GLU A 93 13.36 -1.32 -8.18
CA GLU A 93 12.42 -0.37 -7.56
C GLU A 93 12.15 -0.73 -6.10
N PHE A 94 12.02 -2.02 -5.77
CA PHE A 94 11.86 -2.47 -4.39
C PHE A 94 13.06 -2.08 -3.52
N ALA A 95 14.29 -2.37 -4.00
CA ALA A 95 15.52 -2.00 -3.30
C ALA A 95 15.64 -0.47 -3.10
N ARG A 96 15.30 0.33 -4.12
CA ARG A 96 15.27 1.78 -4.00
C ARG A 96 14.24 2.29 -2.99
N GLY A 97 13.08 1.65 -2.92
CA GLY A 97 12.05 1.97 -1.94
C GLY A 97 12.52 1.74 -0.50
N LEU A 98 13.29 0.67 -0.25
CA LEU A 98 13.89 0.38 1.06
C LEU A 98 15.00 1.36 1.44
N ASP A 99 15.81 1.78 0.46
CA ASP A 99 16.92 2.72 0.67
C ASP A 99 16.46 4.19 0.84
N ALA A 100 15.15 4.44 0.80
CA ALA A 100 14.55 5.78 0.70
C ALA A 100 15.14 6.63 -0.45
N GLY A 101 15.66 5.96 -1.49
CA GLY A 101 16.32 6.59 -2.62
C GLY A 101 15.32 7.32 -3.52
N ILE A 102 15.66 8.55 -3.90
CA ILE A 102 14.83 9.40 -4.76
C ILE A 102 14.55 8.67 -6.08
N THR A 103 13.27 8.45 -6.40
CA THR A 103 12.85 7.90 -7.70
C THR A 103 13.02 8.95 -8.78
N PRO A 104 13.90 8.75 -9.79
CA PRO A 104 13.98 9.64 -10.94
C PRO A 104 12.66 9.58 -11.71
N ARG A 105 12.11 10.74 -12.08
CA ARG A 105 10.96 10.87 -12.98
C ARG A 105 11.38 10.69 -14.43
#